data_AF-A0A3D0NNZ8-F1
#
_entry.id   AF-A0A3D0NNZ8-F1
#
_cell.length_a   1.000
_cell.length_b   1.000
_cell.length_c   1.000
_cell.angle_alpha   90.00
_cell.angle_beta   90.00
_cell.angle_gamma   90.00
#
_symmetry.space_group_name_H-M   'P 1'
#
loop_
_entity.id
_entity.type
_entity.pdbx_description
1 polymer ?
#
loop_
_entity_poly.entity_id
_entity_poly.type
_entity_poly.pdbx_seq_one_letter_code
_entity_poly.pdbx_strand_id
1 'polypeptide(L)'
;MPIAIKPEHQDLAESVRALLNRVAPAEVLHEALETPISNPPPFWRAAADQGLHGLHLSESVGGQGYGMLELAVAVAEFGHGAVPGPFIPSVIASALIAAHDPESKLLAELASGETIAAAALESDLTGTQVDGTLTIRGECRCVPAGAQASLLVLPVSIENTVAWVVLDAAQLQIEEWKSVDPLRPVARIRADGAEVSTDRVLSAVPHSAGRAIITTLLSAEAVGIALWATETASEYAKIREQFGRPIGQFQAIKHKCAEMIATTERATAAVWDAARAIDEAAANDWGDASTHYQFAAAVAATLAPVAAQHCAQDCIQVHGGIGFTWEHDAHLYLRRAFGIAQFLGGESRWLRRVVELTIGGVRRDLHIDLDSVAHLRSGISDAVSAVAALPAAERQPALADSGLLAPHWPKPYGRGAGPAEQLLIDAELAKAGVVRPDLVIGWWAGPTILEAGTREQIDRFVPATLRGEIFWCQLFSEPEAGSDLAALRTKAVRVEGGWKLNGQKVWTSAAHKADWGVCLARTDPDAPKHKGITYFLVDMRLPGIMIRPLREITG
;
A
#
# COMPACT_ATOMS: atom_id res chain seq x y z
N MET A 1 1.38 6.98 6.54
CA MET A 1 2.47 7.15 5.57
C MET A 1 2.34 6.07 4.53
N PRO A 2 2.37 6.39 3.23
CA PRO A 2 1.98 5.44 2.20
C PRO A 2 3.04 4.33 2.11
N ILE A 3 4.29 4.60 1.72
CA ILE A 3 5.26 3.54 1.38
C ILE A 3 6.13 3.09 2.58
N ALA A 4 5.98 3.73 3.74
CA ALA A 4 6.83 3.51 4.91
C ALA A 4 6.47 2.23 5.69
N ILE A 5 7.26 1.16 5.49
CA ILE A 5 7.02 -0.15 6.13
C ILE A 5 7.88 -0.35 7.37
N LYS A 6 9.16 0.03 7.32
CA LYS A 6 10.11 -0.14 8.44
C LYS A 6 10.15 1.11 9.33
N PRO A 7 10.57 1.02 10.60
CA PRO A 7 10.71 2.18 11.48
C PRO A 7 11.55 3.31 10.85
N GLU A 8 12.66 2.98 10.20
CA GLU A 8 13.49 3.95 9.50
C GLU A 8 12.77 4.66 8.33
N HIS A 9 11.87 3.97 7.63
CA HIS A 9 11.04 4.59 6.59
C HIS A 9 9.99 5.50 7.20
N GLN A 10 9.47 5.13 8.37
CA GLN A 10 8.49 5.93 9.11
C GLN A 10 9.15 7.23 9.59
N ASP A 11 10.34 7.14 10.18
CA ASP A 11 11.12 8.32 10.61
C ASP A 11 11.45 9.23 9.42
N LEU A 12 11.84 8.66 8.27
CA LEU A 12 12.08 9.42 7.04
C LEU A 12 10.84 10.17 6.58
N ALA A 13 9.69 9.49 6.43
CA ALA A 13 8.49 10.15 5.95
C ALA A 13 7.93 11.17 6.94
N GLU A 14 8.04 10.95 8.26
CA GLU A 14 7.70 11.97 9.26
C GLU A 14 8.60 13.20 9.14
N SER A 15 9.91 12.99 8.95
CA SER A 15 10.90 14.06 8.77
C SER A 15 10.64 14.88 7.50
N VAL A 16 10.31 14.21 6.38
CA VAL A 16 9.95 14.88 5.12
C VAL A 16 8.63 15.63 5.27
N ARG A 17 7.60 15.01 5.83
CA ARG A 17 6.29 15.65 6.05
C ARG A 17 6.41 16.90 6.94
N ALA A 18 7.22 16.83 8.00
CA ALA A 18 7.48 17.96 8.88
C ALA A 18 8.20 19.12 8.15
N LEU A 19 9.15 18.81 7.26
CA LEU A 19 9.75 19.82 6.38
C LEU A 19 8.67 20.45 5.50
N LEU A 20 7.91 19.63 4.75
CA LEU A 20 6.95 20.10 3.75
C LEU A 20 5.86 20.98 4.37
N ASN A 21 5.32 20.60 5.53
CA ASN A 21 4.36 21.43 6.27
C ASN A 21 4.92 22.80 6.66
N ARG A 22 6.24 22.94 6.80
CA ARG A 22 6.90 24.20 7.12
C ARG A 22 7.18 25.05 5.87
N VAL A 23 7.54 24.42 4.74
CA VAL A 23 8.09 25.12 3.56
C VAL A 23 7.12 25.23 2.38
N ALA A 24 6.08 24.40 2.34
CA ALA A 24 5.03 24.40 1.34
C ALA A 24 3.65 24.12 1.96
N PRO A 25 3.20 24.91 2.95
CA PRO A 25 1.86 24.77 3.51
C PRO A 25 0.77 25.16 2.49
N ALA A 26 -0.49 24.88 2.81
CA ALA A 26 -1.63 25.11 1.90
C ALA A 26 -1.71 26.55 1.35
N GLU A 27 -1.32 27.55 2.15
CA GLU A 27 -1.28 28.95 1.72
C GLU A 27 -0.32 29.17 0.55
N VAL A 28 0.83 28.49 0.54
CA VAL A 28 1.80 28.54 -0.57
C VAL A 28 1.22 27.86 -1.80
N LEU A 29 0.49 26.75 -1.63
CA LEU A 29 -0.21 26.09 -2.75
C LEU A 29 -1.26 27.02 -3.36
N HIS A 30 -2.01 27.74 -2.53
CA HIS A 30 -3.04 28.67 -2.99
C HIS A 30 -2.46 29.88 -3.72
N GLU A 31 -1.42 30.50 -3.16
CA GLU A 31 -0.73 31.62 -3.80
C GLU A 31 -0.15 31.20 -5.17
N ALA A 32 0.39 29.97 -5.24
CA ALA A 32 0.97 29.41 -6.45
C ALA A 32 -0.01 29.21 -7.62
N LEU A 33 -1.32 29.24 -7.36
CA LEU A 33 -2.35 29.14 -8.41
C LEU A 33 -2.53 30.42 -9.20
N GLU A 34 -2.34 31.55 -8.53
CA GLU A 34 -2.49 32.88 -9.11
C GLU A 34 -1.12 33.43 -9.55
N THR A 35 -0.07 33.12 -8.77
CA THR A 35 1.29 33.58 -9.02
C THR A 35 2.22 32.37 -9.18
N PRO A 36 2.76 32.12 -10.39
CA PRO A 36 3.70 31.03 -10.61
C PRO A 36 4.88 31.08 -9.63
N ILE A 37 5.27 29.92 -9.12
CA ILE A 37 6.36 29.80 -8.15
C ILE A 37 7.68 30.19 -8.82
N SER A 38 8.54 30.84 -8.03
CA SER A 38 9.91 31.17 -8.44
C SER A 38 10.68 29.93 -8.91
N ASN A 39 11.67 30.15 -9.78
CA ASN A 39 12.62 29.13 -10.17
C ASN A 39 14.02 29.54 -9.71
N PRO A 40 14.66 28.85 -8.73
CA PRO A 40 14.17 27.68 -8.00
C PRO A 40 13.00 27.99 -7.03
N PRO A 41 12.19 26.99 -6.64
CA PRO A 41 11.14 27.17 -5.64
C PRO A 41 11.67 27.53 -4.24
N PRO A 42 10.87 28.21 -3.39
CA PRO A 42 11.30 28.58 -2.04
C PRO A 42 11.74 27.41 -1.15
N PHE A 43 11.12 26.23 -1.30
CA PHE A 43 11.48 25.04 -0.54
C PHE A 43 12.75 24.34 -1.04
N TRP A 44 13.23 24.68 -2.25
CA TRP A 44 14.25 23.92 -2.97
C TRP A 44 15.54 23.74 -2.19
N ARG A 45 16.02 24.85 -1.59
CA ARG A 45 17.21 24.85 -0.75
C ARG A 45 16.99 24.06 0.55
N ALA A 46 15.83 24.18 1.17
CA ALA A 46 15.54 23.43 2.40
C ALA A 46 15.47 21.91 2.17
N ALA A 47 15.00 21.49 0.99
CA ALA A 47 15.05 20.09 0.57
C ALA A 47 16.51 19.63 0.31
N ALA A 48 17.35 20.49 -0.27
CA ALA A 48 18.78 20.22 -0.44
C ALA A 48 19.53 20.11 0.90
N ASP A 49 19.28 21.03 1.83
CA ASP A 49 19.89 21.04 3.16
C ASP A 49 19.52 19.78 3.99
N GLN A 50 18.38 19.15 3.69
CA GLN A 50 17.95 17.86 4.27
C GLN A 50 18.39 16.64 3.43
N GLY A 51 19.14 16.85 2.34
CA GLY A 51 19.68 15.78 1.49
C GLY A 51 18.66 15.09 0.57
N LEU A 52 17.45 15.66 0.40
CA LEU A 52 16.35 14.99 -0.30
C LEU A 52 16.57 14.86 -1.81
N HIS A 53 17.28 15.79 -2.45
CA HIS A 53 17.60 15.70 -3.88
C HIS A 53 18.58 14.58 -4.20
N GLY A 54 19.45 14.25 -3.25
CA GLY A 54 20.48 13.21 -3.36
C GLY A 54 20.18 11.95 -2.58
N LEU A 55 18.93 11.72 -2.14
CA LEU A 55 18.59 10.63 -1.23
C LEU A 55 19.00 9.25 -1.78
N HIS A 56 18.73 9.01 -3.07
CA HIS A 56 19.07 7.79 -3.81
C HIS A 56 20.45 7.80 -4.48
N LEU A 57 21.20 8.89 -4.34
CA LEU A 57 22.48 9.07 -5.03
C LEU A 57 23.64 8.57 -4.15
N SER A 58 24.72 8.13 -4.78
CA SER A 58 25.93 7.68 -4.09
C SER A 58 26.53 8.80 -3.22
N GLU A 59 27.13 8.43 -2.09
CA GLU A 59 27.83 9.38 -1.21
C GLU A 59 28.99 10.09 -1.93
N SER A 60 29.61 9.43 -2.91
CA SER A 60 30.73 9.96 -3.70
C SER A 60 30.38 11.20 -4.52
N VAL A 61 29.11 11.34 -4.90
CA VAL A 61 28.55 12.49 -5.61
C VAL A 61 27.75 13.40 -4.68
N GLY A 62 27.91 13.26 -3.35
CA GLY A 62 27.25 14.07 -2.34
C GLY A 62 25.81 13.66 -2.03
N GLY A 63 25.41 12.43 -2.41
CA GLY A 63 24.13 11.84 -2.02
C GLY A 63 24.13 11.20 -0.63
N GLN A 64 23.06 10.48 -0.31
CA GLN A 64 22.85 9.79 0.99
C GLN A 64 23.00 8.26 0.91
N GLY A 65 23.21 7.71 -0.29
CA GLY A 65 23.46 6.28 -0.50
C GLY A 65 22.26 5.34 -0.30
N TYR A 66 21.04 5.86 -0.19
CA TYR A 66 19.83 5.02 -0.13
C TYR A 66 19.37 4.57 -1.53
N GLY A 67 18.31 3.76 -1.58
CA GLY A 67 17.77 3.20 -2.82
C GLY A 67 16.54 3.94 -3.36
N MET A 68 15.95 3.34 -4.38
CA MET A 68 14.67 3.73 -4.97
C MET A 68 13.54 3.67 -3.94
N LEU A 69 13.60 2.75 -2.98
CA LEU A 69 12.58 2.63 -1.94
C LEU A 69 12.50 3.87 -1.04
N GLU A 70 13.62 4.34 -0.49
CA GLU A 70 13.64 5.56 0.34
C GLU A 70 13.27 6.80 -0.48
N LEU A 71 13.69 6.86 -1.75
CA LEU A 71 13.25 7.92 -2.66
C LEU A 71 11.73 7.89 -2.87
N ALA A 72 11.14 6.72 -3.08
CA ALA A 72 9.70 6.58 -3.23
C ALA A 72 8.95 7.03 -1.98
N VAL A 73 9.49 6.75 -0.77
CA VAL A 73 8.94 7.26 0.50
C VAL A 73 8.91 8.80 0.50
N ALA A 74 10.03 9.45 0.17
CA ALA A 74 10.09 10.91 0.11
C ALA A 74 9.15 11.48 -0.97
N VAL A 75 9.14 10.90 -2.18
CA VAL A 75 8.27 11.32 -3.28
C VAL A 75 6.79 11.19 -2.93
N ALA A 76 6.40 10.16 -2.18
CA ALA A 76 5.03 10.00 -1.74
C ALA A 76 4.63 11.08 -0.71
N GLU A 77 5.53 11.55 0.14
CA GLU A 77 5.26 12.69 1.02
C GLU A 77 5.17 14.01 0.23
N PHE A 78 5.96 14.20 -0.83
CA PHE A 78 5.76 15.32 -1.76
C PHE A 78 4.41 15.26 -2.48
N GLY A 79 3.93 14.05 -2.82
CA GLY A 79 2.59 13.84 -3.35
C GLY A 79 1.49 14.12 -2.33
N HIS A 80 1.69 13.72 -1.07
CA HIS A 80 0.78 14.00 0.05
C HIS A 80 0.64 15.51 0.29
N GLY A 81 1.72 16.28 0.16
CA GLY A 81 1.68 17.75 0.25
C GLY A 81 1.30 18.49 -1.03
N ALA A 82 0.99 17.78 -2.13
CA ALA A 82 0.79 18.35 -3.47
C ALA A 82 1.88 19.37 -3.86
N VAL A 83 3.13 19.10 -3.47
CA VAL A 83 4.20 20.09 -3.51
C VAL A 83 4.44 20.53 -4.97
N PRO A 84 4.47 21.85 -5.22
CA PRO A 84 4.58 22.40 -6.55
C PRO A 84 6.02 22.39 -7.08
N GLY A 85 6.19 22.47 -8.40
CA GLY A 85 7.51 22.64 -9.02
C GLY A 85 8.29 21.35 -9.33
N PRO A 86 9.63 21.45 -9.48
CA PRO A 86 10.44 20.48 -10.22
C PRO A 86 11.05 19.35 -9.38
N PHE A 87 10.72 19.20 -8.08
CA PHE A 87 11.39 18.20 -7.23
C PHE A 87 11.27 16.79 -7.80
N ILE A 88 10.04 16.32 -8.04
CA ILE A 88 9.79 14.97 -8.56
C ILE A 88 10.39 14.78 -9.97
N PRO A 89 10.18 15.71 -10.93
CA PRO A 89 10.89 15.64 -12.22
C PRO A 89 12.42 15.57 -12.12
N SER A 90 13.03 16.28 -11.17
CA SER A 90 14.48 16.35 -10.99
C SER A 90 15.06 15.09 -10.34
N VAL A 91 14.39 14.52 -9.34
CA VAL A 91 14.82 13.24 -8.75
C VAL A 91 14.61 12.06 -9.71
N ILE A 92 13.59 12.12 -10.58
CA ILE A 92 13.45 11.15 -11.69
C ILE A 92 14.64 11.24 -12.64
N ALA A 93 15.02 12.45 -13.08
CA ALA A 93 16.13 12.65 -14.00
C ALA A 93 17.47 12.19 -13.39
N SER A 94 17.75 12.55 -12.14
CA SER A 94 18.97 12.09 -11.45
C SER A 94 18.96 10.58 -11.21
N ALA A 95 17.81 9.96 -10.93
CA ALA A 95 17.69 8.51 -10.82
C ALA A 95 18.02 7.79 -12.15
N LEU A 96 17.61 8.35 -13.29
CA LEU A 96 17.98 7.83 -14.61
C LEU A 96 19.50 7.91 -14.86
N ILE A 97 20.13 9.04 -14.49
CA ILE A 97 21.57 9.23 -14.64
C ILE A 97 22.34 8.29 -13.70
N ALA A 98 21.92 8.18 -12.44
CA ALA A 98 22.55 7.30 -11.45
C ALA A 98 22.44 5.82 -11.80
N ALA A 99 21.31 5.41 -12.39
CA ALA A 99 21.12 4.05 -12.90
C ALA A 99 22.09 3.69 -14.04
N HIS A 100 22.63 4.69 -14.76
CA HIS A 100 23.62 4.51 -15.81
C HIS A 100 25.05 4.54 -15.27
N ASP A 101 25.33 5.55 -14.45
CA ASP A 101 26.63 5.77 -13.84
C ASP A 101 26.41 6.46 -12.47
N PRO A 102 26.54 5.73 -11.35
CA PRO A 102 26.34 6.28 -10.01
C PRO A 102 27.41 7.32 -9.63
N GLU A 103 28.52 7.38 -10.37
CA GLU A 103 29.64 8.30 -10.16
C GLU A 103 29.64 9.46 -11.16
N SER A 104 28.56 9.60 -11.95
CA SER A 104 28.46 10.65 -12.96
C SER A 104 28.63 12.03 -12.34
N LYS A 105 29.51 12.84 -12.93
CA LYS A 105 29.81 14.20 -12.45
C LYS A 105 28.58 15.12 -12.45
N LEU A 106 27.58 14.82 -13.26
CA LEU A 106 26.32 15.57 -13.33
C LEU A 106 25.49 15.42 -12.04
N LEU A 107 25.71 14.34 -11.28
CA LEU A 107 24.94 14.04 -10.07
C LEU A 107 25.28 14.97 -8.90
N ALA A 108 26.49 15.52 -8.82
CA ALA A 108 26.89 16.39 -7.70
C ALA A 108 26.08 17.69 -7.63
N GLU A 109 25.85 18.33 -8.78
CA GLU A 109 25.01 19.54 -8.86
C GLU A 109 23.52 19.22 -8.66
N LEU A 110 23.09 18.02 -9.05
CA LEU A 110 21.72 17.55 -8.82
C LEU A 110 21.48 17.24 -7.33
N ALA A 111 22.44 16.59 -6.66
CA ALA A 111 22.37 16.25 -5.24
C ALA A 111 22.33 17.50 -4.33
N SER A 112 23.13 18.51 -4.66
CA SER A 112 23.18 19.80 -3.96
C SER A 112 22.00 20.73 -4.30
N GLY A 113 21.25 20.42 -5.36
CA GLY A 113 20.17 21.27 -5.85
C GLY A 113 20.64 22.52 -6.60
N GLU A 114 21.93 22.63 -6.96
CA GLU A 114 22.43 23.71 -7.82
C GLU A 114 21.85 23.63 -9.23
N THR A 115 21.59 22.42 -9.71
CA THR A 115 21.01 22.14 -11.02
C THR A 115 19.61 21.53 -10.87
N ILE A 116 18.67 22.02 -11.69
CA ILE A 116 17.31 21.47 -11.80
C ILE A 116 17.25 20.64 -13.07
N ALA A 117 16.81 19.38 -12.95
CA ALA A 117 16.57 18.54 -14.10
C ALA A 117 15.08 18.20 -14.27
N ALA A 118 14.74 17.75 -15.48
CA ALA A 118 13.45 17.16 -15.77
C ALA A 118 13.60 15.96 -16.72
N ALA A 119 12.61 15.09 -16.73
CA ALA A 119 12.57 13.92 -17.60
C ALA A 119 11.20 13.78 -18.27
N ALA A 120 11.17 13.07 -19.39
CA ALA A 120 9.94 12.71 -20.09
C ALA A 120 9.80 11.20 -20.20
N LEU A 121 8.58 10.69 -20.26
CA LEU A 121 8.35 9.25 -20.45
C LEU A 121 8.54 8.83 -21.92
N GLU A 122 8.12 9.68 -22.84
CA GLU A 122 8.11 9.43 -24.29
C GLU A 122 8.46 10.71 -25.06
N SER A 123 8.95 10.55 -26.29
CA SER A 123 9.20 11.67 -27.20
C SER A 123 9.16 11.22 -28.66
N ASP A 124 9.05 12.21 -29.56
CA ASP A 124 9.22 12.04 -31.01
C ASP A 124 10.63 12.49 -31.46
N LEU A 125 11.61 12.53 -30.55
CA LEU A 125 12.99 12.92 -30.87
C LEU A 125 13.72 11.79 -31.59
N THR A 126 14.47 12.15 -32.63
CA THR A 126 15.33 11.25 -33.38
C THR A 126 16.77 11.74 -33.33
N GLY A 127 17.71 10.81 -33.25
CA GLY A 127 19.14 11.06 -33.19
C GLY A 127 19.86 10.39 -34.37
N THR A 128 20.80 11.10 -34.97
CA THR A 128 21.74 10.54 -35.95
C THR A 128 23.15 10.67 -35.40
N GLN A 129 23.86 9.55 -35.31
CA GLN A 129 25.22 9.51 -34.76
C GLN A 129 26.25 9.54 -35.88
N VAL A 130 27.19 10.48 -35.79
CA VAL A 130 28.32 10.60 -36.73
C VAL A 130 29.57 10.98 -35.91
N ASP A 131 30.67 10.23 -36.09
CA ASP A 131 31.98 10.53 -35.50
C ASP A 131 31.97 10.86 -33.98
N GLY A 132 31.17 10.13 -33.19
CA GLY A 132 31.07 10.32 -31.73
C GLY A 132 30.18 11.50 -31.29
N THR A 133 29.52 12.16 -32.23
CA THR A 133 28.51 13.20 -31.98
C THR A 133 27.12 12.69 -32.35
N LEU A 134 26.15 12.94 -31.48
CA LEU A 134 24.73 12.64 -31.70
C LEU A 134 23.99 13.95 -31.99
N THR A 135 23.50 14.10 -33.22
CA THR A 135 22.66 15.22 -33.63
C THR A 135 21.19 14.86 -33.48
N ILE A 136 20.45 15.64 -32.69
CA ILE A 136 19.08 15.35 -32.26
C ILE A 136 18.10 16.34 -32.89
N ARG A 137 16.99 15.83 -33.42
CA ARG A 137 15.90 16.60 -34.03
C ARG A 137 14.55 16.08 -33.56
N GLY A 138 13.53 16.94 -33.60
CA GLY A 138 12.15 16.55 -33.30
C GLY A 138 11.61 17.25 -32.06
N GLU A 139 10.63 16.63 -31.42
CA GLU A 139 9.84 17.26 -30.36
C GLU A 139 9.49 16.28 -29.23
N CYS A 140 9.52 16.76 -27.99
CA CYS A 140 8.93 16.12 -26.82
C CYS A 140 7.84 17.04 -26.27
N ARG A 141 6.58 16.62 -26.35
CA ARG A 141 5.43 17.52 -26.11
C ARG A 141 5.07 17.71 -24.63
N CYS A 142 5.51 16.78 -23.77
CA CYS A 142 5.07 16.76 -22.37
C CYS A 142 6.26 16.48 -21.46
N VAL A 143 6.89 17.57 -21.00
CA VAL A 143 7.98 17.51 -20.02
C VAL A 143 7.58 18.27 -18.76
N PRO A 144 7.16 17.57 -17.69
CA PRO A 144 6.86 18.17 -16.41
C PRO A 144 8.03 19.00 -15.89
N ALA A 145 7.76 20.26 -15.55
CA ALA A 145 8.76 21.24 -15.15
C ALA A 145 9.91 21.48 -16.15
N GLY A 146 9.72 21.15 -17.44
CA GLY A 146 10.79 21.27 -18.45
C GLY A 146 11.29 22.70 -18.67
N ALA A 147 10.44 23.72 -18.47
CA ALA A 147 10.83 25.13 -18.53
C ALA A 147 11.63 25.60 -17.31
N GLN A 148 11.60 24.84 -16.22
CA GLN A 148 12.36 25.14 -15.00
C GLN A 148 13.74 24.47 -14.99
N ALA A 149 13.95 23.48 -15.85
CA ALA A 149 15.14 22.63 -15.85
C ALA A 149 16.27 23.21 -16.71
N SER A 150 17.51 23.08 -16.23
CA SER A 150 18.73 23.32 -17.01
C SER A 150 19.24 22.04 -17.68
N LEU A 151 18.88 20.86 -17.16
CA LEU A 151 19.16 19.55 -17.74
C LEU A 151 17.88 18.77 -18.04
N LEU A 152 17.85 18.07 -19.17
CA LEU A 152 16.71 17.28 -19.62
C LEU A 152 17.15 15.84 -19.94
N VAL A 153 16.50 14.83 -19.35
CA VAL A 153 16.71 13.42 -19.70
C VAL A 153 15.54 12.95 -20.56
N LEU A 154 15.76 12.86 -21.86
CA LEU A 154 14.70 12.57 -22.83
C LEU A 154 14.98 11.25 -23.57
N PRO A 155 13.96 10.44 -23.88
CA PRO A 155 14.13 9.28 -24.72
C PRO A 155 14.33 9.75 -26.17
N VAL A 156 15.33 9.24 -26.88
CA VAL A 156 15.64 9.57 -28.27
C VAL A 156 15.71 8.29 -29.08
N SER A 157 15.04 8.26 -30.23
CA SER A 157 15.14 7.16 -31.18
C SER A 157 16.46 7.29 -31.96
N ILE A 158 17.38 6.36 -31.75
CA ILE A 158 18.68 6.29 -32.41
C ILE A 158 18.70 5.01 -33.23
N GLU A 159 18.71 5.17 -34.56
CA GLU A 159 18.56 4.08 -35.52
C GLU A 159 17.29 3.25 -35.28
N ASN A 160 17.43 2.02 -34.74
CA ASN A 160 16.33 1.09 -34.46
C ASN A 160 16.07 0.90 -32.96
N THR A 161 16.68 1.71 -32.10
CA THR A 161 16.58 1.60 -30.65
C THR A 161 16.20 2.93 -30.02
N VAL A 162 15.68 2.90 -28.79
CA VAL A 162 15.41 4.11 -28.00
C VAL A 162 16.40 4.14 -26.85
N ALA A 163 17.11 5.25 -26.69
CA ALA A 163 18.05 5.48 -25.59
C ALA A 163 17.64 6.71 -24.79
N TRP A 164 17.99 6.75 -23.51
CA TRP A 164 17.86 7.96 -22.70
C TRP A 164 19.07 8.86 -22.95
N VAL A 165 18.84 10.14 -23.20
CA VAL A 165 19.88 11.12 -23.53
C VAL A 165 19.75 12.33 -22.63
N VAL A 166 20.88 12.77 -22.07
CA VAL A 166 20.98 14.02 -21.30
C VAL A 166 21.22 15.18 -22.25
N LEU A 167 20.39 16.21 -22.15
CA LEU A 167 20.43 17.40 -23.00
C LEU A 167 20.49 18.67 -22.14
N ASP A 168 21.34 19.61 -22.54
CA ASP A 168 21.40 20.93 -21.92
C ASP A 168 20.24 21.79 -22.45
N ALA A 169 19.44 22.38 -21.55
CA ALA A 169 18.29 23.21 -21.91
C ALA A 169 18.66 24.38 -22.84
N ALA A 170 19.89 24.89 -22.73
CA ALA A 170 20.42 25.96 -23.58
C ALA A 170 20.53 25.59 -25.07
N GLN A 171 20.53 24.29 -25.40
CA GLN A 171 20.58 23.79 -26.78
C GLN A 171 19.19 23.58 -27.40
N LEU A 172 18.12 23.85 -26.64
CA LEU A 172 16.77 23.43 -26.96
C LEU A 172 15.83 24.63 -27.04
N GLN A 173 14.78 24.49 -27.87
CA GLN A 173 13.65 25.41 -27.86
C GLN A 173 12.63 24.91 -26.85
N ILE A 174 12.37 25.70 -25.82
CA ILE A 174 11.48 25.33 -24.71
C ILE A 174 10.27 26.27 -24.71
N GLU A 175 9.08 25.69 -24.85
CA GLU A 175 7.81 26.41 -24.80
C GLU A 175 6.99 25.90 -23.62
N GLU A 176 6.74 26.75 -22.64
CA GLU A 176 5.89 26.42 -21.50
C GLU A 176 4.41 26.39 -21.91
N TRP A 177 3.70 25.36 -21.47
CA TRP A 177 2.30 25.13 -21.75
C TRP A 177 1.46 25.20 -20.47
N LYS A 178 0.23 25.68 -20.62
CA LYS A 178 -0.74 25.69 -19.53
C LYS A 178 -1.19 24.27 -19.20
N SER A 179 -0.75 23.77 -18.05
CA SER A 179 -1.13 22.47 -17.50
C SER A 179 -2.55 22.49 -16.91
N VAL A 180 -3.18 21.31 -16.85
CA VAL A 180 -4.42 21.08 -16.07
C VAL A 180 -4.20 21.32 -14.58
N ASP A 181 -2.98 21.08 -14.12
CA ASP A 181 -2.52 21.43 -12.78
C ASP A 181 -1.52 22.60 -12.86
N PRO A 182 -1.93 23.82 -12.48
CA PRO A 182 -1.04 24.98 -12.48
C PRO A 182 0.20 24.81 -11.60
N LEU A 183 0.14 23.95 -10.57
CA LEU A 183 1.24 23.69 -9.65
C LEU A 183 2.34 22.81 -10.24
N ARG A 184 2.07 22.19 -11.39
CA ARG A 184 3.04 21.44 -12.19
C ARG A 184 2.97 21.88 -13.64
N PRO A 185 3.71 22.95 -14.00
CA PRO A 185 3.80 23.38 -15.39
C PRO A 185 4.41 22.26 -16.25
N VAL A 186 4.03 22.23 -17.52
CA VAL A 186 4.57 21.30 -18.51
C VAL A 186 5.16 22.10 -19.64
N ALA A 187 6.23 21.61 -20.24
CA ALA A 187 6.86 22.25 -21.38
C ALA A 187 6.95 21.31 -22.57
N ARG A 188 6.92 21.93 -23.74
CA ARG A 188 7.23 21.33 -25.02
C ARG A 188 8.66 21.67 -25.38
N ILE A 189 9.44 20.64 -25.67
CA ILE A 189 10.87 20.73 -25.96
C ILE A 189 11.07 20.37 -27.42
N ARG A 190 11.73 21.25 -28.17
CA ARG A 190 12.08 21.02 -29.56
C ARG A 190 13.59 21.08 -29.74
N ALA A 191 14.13 20.04 -30.36
CA ALA A 191 15.51 20.00 -30.82
C ALA A 191 15.52 20.25 -32.33
N ASP A 192 16.38 21.17 -32.78
CA ASP A 192 16.60 21.44 -34.20
C ASP A 192 18.07 21.29 -34.55
N GLY A 193 18.56 20.06 -34.46
CA GLY A 193 19.97 19.75 -34.65
C GLY A 193 20.80 20.04 -33.40
N ALA A 194 20.26 19.76 -32.20
CA ALA A 194 21.04 19.83 -30.97
C ALA A 194 22.12 18.75 -30.99
N GLU A 195 23.36 19.12 -30.67
CA GLU A 195 24.51 18.21 -30.73
C GLU A 195 25.01 17.89 -29.33
N VAL A 196 25.10 16.59 -29.02
CA VAL A 196 25.69 16.08 -27.78
C VAL A 196 26.73 15.03 -28.08
N SER A 197 27.72 14.92 -27.22
CA SER A 197 28.70 13.83 -27.28
C SER A 197 28.08 12.53 -26.78
N THR A 198 28.59 11.38 -27.22
CA THR A 198 28.01 10.06 -26.91
C THR A 198 28.07 9.70 -25.42
N ASP A 199 28.91 10.37 -24.61
CA ASP A 199 28.91 10.23 -23.14
C ASP A 199 27.62 10.75 -22.49
N ARG A 200 26.80 11.52 -23.22
CA ARG A 200 25.47 11.94 -22.77
C ARG A 200 24.37 10.90 -23.02
N VAL A 201 24.69 9.79 -23.67
CA VAL A 201 23.77 8.67 -23.92
C VAL A 201 23.89 7.66 -22.77
N LEU A 202 22.79 7.47 -22.02
CA LEU A 202 22.72 6.60 -20.84
C LEU A 202 22.63 5.11 -21.23
N SER A 203 23.69 4.61 -21.86
CA SER A 203 23.73 3.30 -22.53
C SER A 203 23.64 2.08 -21.60
N ALA A 204 23.97 2.24 -20.32
CA ALA A 204 23.89 1.15 -19.34
C ALA A 204 22.47 0.96 -18.75
N VAL A 205 21.53 1.88 -19.03
CA VAL A 205 20.14 1.78 -18.57
C VAL A 205 19.24 1.39 -19.74
N PRO A 206 18.66 0.18 -19.74
CA PRO A 206 17.68 -0.19 -20.75
C PRO A 206 16.51 0.80 -20.78
N HIS A 207 15.93 1.04 -21.96
CA HIS A 207 14.75 1.91 -22.07
C HIS A 207 13.60 1.47 -21.14
N SER A 208 13.42 0.17 -20.96
CA SER A 208 12.44 -0.41 -20.03
C SER A 208 12.73 -0.10 -18.56
N ALA A 209 14.00 -0.04 -18.16
CA ALA A 209 14.41 0.30 -16.80
C ALA A 209 14.11 1.77 -16.50
N GLY A 210 14.47 2.68 -17.41
CA GLY A 210 14.13 4.09 -17.23
C GLY A 210 12.62 4.34 -17.20
N ARG A 211 11.84 3.62 -18.03
CA ARG A 211 10.36 3.66 -17.94
C ARG A 211 9.88 3.19 -16.57
N ALA A 212 10.43 2.10 -16.04
CA ALA A 212 10.07 1.58 -14.72
C ALA A 212 10.38 2.57 -13.59
N ILE A 213 11.53 3.25 -13.63
CA ILE A 213 11.91 4.31 -12.67
C ILE A 213 10.89 5.45 -12.70
N ILE A 214 10.61 6.00 -13.89
CA ILE A 214 9.65 7.11 -14.06
C ILE A 214 8.26 6.70 -13.55
N THR A 215 7.78 5.53 -13.95
CA THR A 215 6.44 5.06 -13.58
C THR A 215 6.32 4.79 -12.08
N THR A 216 7.37 4.27 -11.45
CA THR A 216 7.36 3.93 -10.02
C THR A 216 7.34 5.21 -9.18
N LEU A 217 8.17 6.20 -9.50
CA LEU A 217 8.21 7.46 -8.76
C LEU A 217 6.92 8.28 -8.94
N LEU A 218 6.34 8.32 -10.14
CA LEU A 218 5.03 8.97 -10.34
C LEU A 218 3.88 8.19 -9.68
N SER A 219 4.00 6.86 -9.56
CA SER A 219 3.06 6.06 -8.78
C SER A 219 3.21 6.31 -7.27
N ALA A 220 4.44 6.57 -6.80
CA ALA A 220 4.71 6.99 -5.42
C ALA A 220 4.04 8.33 -5.09
N GLU A 221 4.15 9.31 -5.98
CA GLU A 221 3.42 10.57 -5.82
C GLU A 221 1.90 10.34 -5.77
N ALA A 222 1.38 9.49 -6.66
CA ALA A 222 -0.04 9.16 -6.72
C ALA A 222 -0.57 8.51 -5.42
N VAL A 223 0.18 7.62 -4.77
CA VAL A 223 -0.25 7.07 -3.47
C VAL A 223 -0.20 8.10 -2.34
N GLY A 224 0.74 9.06 -2.41
CA GLY A 224 0.74 10.23 -1.53
C GLY A 224 -0.55 11.04 -1.62
N ILE A 225 -0.98 11.33 -2.86
CA ILE A 225 -2.25 12.02 -3.16
C ILE A 225 -3.45 11.22 -2.64
N ALA A 226 -3.47 9.91 -2.89
CA ALA A 226 -4.56 9.04 -2.46
C ALA A 226 -4.69 9.01 -0.92
N LEU A 227 -3.57 8.95 -0.21
CA LEU A 227 -3.54 9.00 1.24
C LEU A 227 -4.04 10.34 1.78
N TRP A 228 -3.54 11.46 1.25
CA TRP A 228 -4.02 12.79 1.65
C TRP A 228 -5.54 12.91 1.47
N ALA A 229 -6.06 12.47 0.33
CA ALA A 229 -7.48 12.54 0.03
C ALA A 229 -8.31 11.68 1.00
N THR A 230 -7.80 10.49 1.35
CA THR A 230 -8.42 9.57 2.31
C THR A 230 -8.45 10.15 3.72
N GLU A 231 -7.31 10.65 4.21
CA GLU A 231 -7.19 11.26 5.52
C GLU A 231 -8.13 12.47 5.63
N THR A 232 -8.05 13.40 4.67
CA THR A 232 -8.86 14.63 4.63
C THR A 232 -10.36 14.33 4.61
N ALA A 233 -10.79 13.38 3.77
CA ALA A 233 -12.20 12.95 3.73
C ALA A 233 -12.66 12.34 5.06
N SER A 234 -11.84 11.47 5.64
CA SER A 234 -12.19 10.76 6.88
C SER A 234 -12.24 11.70 8.09
N GLU A 235 -11.32 12.66 8.20
CA GLU A 235 -11.32 13.66 9.26
C GLU A 235 -12.52 14.60 9.14
N TYR A 236 -12.82 15.09 7.94
CA TYR A 236 -14.01 15.90 7.72
C TYR A 236 -15.29 15.13 8.06
N ALA A 237 -15.36 13.85 7.71
CA ALA A 237 -16.52 13.00 8.01
C ALA A 237 -16.77 12.82 9.52
N LYS A 238 -15.73 12.90 10.36
CA LYS A 238 -15.86 12.80 11.83
C LYS A 238 -16.48 14.03 12.46
N ILE A 239 -16.26 15.21 11.87
CA ILE A 239 -16.64 16.50 12.48
C ILE A 239 -17.84 17.16 11.80
N ARG A 240 -18.07 16.90 10.50
CA ARG A 240 -19.17 17.54 9.77
C ARG A 240 -20.50 16.92 10.16
N GLU A 241 -21.44 17.74 10.63
CA GLU A 241 -22.78 17.27 11.01
C GLU A 241 -23.84 17.55 9.93
N GLN A 242 -24.70 16.56 9.69
CA GLN A 242 -25.97 16.69 8.95
C GLN A 242 -27.00 15.73 9.55
N PHE A 243 -28.28 16.12 9.52
CA PHE A 243 -29.38 15.35 10.14
C PHE A 243 -29.10 14.99 11.62
N GLY A 244 -28.51 15.94 12.37
CA GLY A 244 -28.29 15.81 13.82
C GLY A 244 -27.16 14.87 14.25
N ARG A 245 -26.26 14.47 13.35
CA ARG A 245 -25.08 13.64 13.67
C ARG A 245 -23.93 13.85 12.68
N PRO A 246 -22.69 13.49 13.04
CA PRO A 246 -21.57 13.44 12.10
C PRO A 246 -21.87 12.60 10.86
N ILE A 247 -21.47 13.08 9.68
CA ILE A 247 -21.75 12.41 8.41
C ILE A 247 -21.05 11.05 8.31
N GLY A 248 -19.93 10.87 9.01
CA GLY A 248 -19.22 9.60 9.15
C GLY A 248 -20.02 8.53 9.89
N GLN A 249 -21.18 8.83 10.48
CA GLN A 249 -22.08 7.83 11.03
C GLN A 249 -23.00 7.18 9.98
N PHE A 250 -23.17 7.79 8.80
CA PHE A 250 -23.94 7.19 7.71
C PHE A 250 -23.12 6.12 7.01
N GLN A 251 -23.71 4.93 6.83
CA GLN A 251 -23.02 3.76 6.26
C GLN A 251 -22.41 4.04 4.89
N ALA A 252 -23.09 4.82 4.03
CA ALA A 252 -22.56 5.18 2.71
C ALA A 252 -21.24 5.97 2.79
N ILE A 253 -21.11 6.90 3.75
CA ILE A 253 -19.87 7.66 3.97
C ILE A 253 -18.79 6.77 4.59
N LYS A 254 -19.16 5.88 5.53
CA LYS A 254 -18.21 4.91 6.10
C LYS A 254 -17.62 3.99 5.05
N HIS A 255 -18.47 3.38 4.22
CA HIS A 255 -18.02 2.48 3.15
C HIS A 255 -17.14 3.21 2.16
N LYS A 256 -17.49 4.45 1.80
CA LYS A 256 -16.66 5.30 0.93
C LYS A 256 -15.26 5.52 1.50
N CYS A 257 -15.15 5.99 2.74
CA CYS A 257 -13.84 6.21 3.38
C CYS A 257 -13.07 4.89 3.57
N ALA A 258 -13.75 3.79 3.88
CA ALA A 258 -13.14 2.47 4.00
C ALA A 258 -12.59 1.94 2.66
N GLU A 259 -13.32 2.15 1.56
CA GLU A 259 -12.86 1.79 0.21
C GLU A 259 -11.66 2.63 -0.23
N MET A 260 -11.65 3.92 0.11
CA MET A 260 -10.53 4.82 -0.19
C MET A 260 -9.24 4.34 0.47
N ILE A 261 -9.28 3.99 1.77
CA ILE A 261 -8.08 3.46 2.44
C ILE A 261 -7.68 2.09 1.88
N ALA A 262 -8.63 1.18 1.64
CA ALA A 262 -8.32 -0.13 1.04
C ALA A 262 -7.67 0.00 -0.36
N THR A 263 -8.17 0.93 -1.17
CA THR A 263 -7.62 1.24 -2.50
C THR A 263 -6.22 1.85 -2.40
N THR A 264 -6.02 2.78 -1.46
CA THR A 264 -4.72 3.41 -1.18
C THR A 264 -3.69 2.40 -0.72
N GLU A 265 -4.03 1.51 0.22
CA GLU A 265 -3.14 0.46 0.74
C GLU A 265 -2.75 -0.55 -0.35
N ARG A 266 -3.70 -0.95 -1.20
CA ARG A 266 -3.41 -1.86 -2.32
C ARG A 266 -2.43 -1.23 -3.31
N ALA A 267 -2.64 0.04 -3.67
CA ALA A 267 -1.75 0.75 -4.59
C ALA A 267 -0.36 0.97 -3.96
N THR A 268 -0.34 1.33 -2.68
CA THR A 268 0.88 1.50 -1.87
C THR A 268 1.74 0.25 -1.88
N ALA A 269 1.16 -0.93 -1.63
CA ALA A 269 1.88 -2.20 -1.65
C ALA A 269 2.52 -2.48 -3.03
N ALA A 270 1.83 -2.11 -4.12
CA ALA A 270 2.36 -2.27 -5.47
C ALA A 270 3.53 -1.31 -5.77
N VAL A 271 3.46 -0.06 -5.31
CA VAL A 271 4.57 0.90 -5.46
C VAL A 271 5.79 0.47 -4.65
N TRP A 272 5.55 0.01 -3.41
CA TRP A 272 6.60 -0.52 -2.56
C TRP A 272 7.36 -1.68 -3.23
N ASP A 273 6.64 -2.64 -3.81
CA ASP A 273 7.26 -3.75 -4.54
C ASP A 273 7.99 -3.27 -5.80
N ALA A 274 7.42 -2.31 -6.55
CA ALA A 274 8.07 -1.76 -7.73
C ALA A 274 9.41 -1.07 -7.41
N ALA A 275 9.46 -0.29 -6.34
CA ALA A 275 10.70 0.37 -5.90
C ALA A 275 11.77 -0.66 -5.50
N ARG A 276 11.39 -1.67 -4.71
CA ARG A 276 12.29 -2.77 -4.35
C ARG A 276 12.78 -3.57 -5.55
N ALA A 277 11.89 -3.88 -6.50
CA ALA A 277 12.25 -4.62 -7.69
C ALA A 277 13.23 -3.84 -8.58
N ILE A 278 13.17 -2.51 -8.57
CA ILE A 278 14.15 -1.64 -9.23
C ILE A 278 15.51 -1.71 -8.53
N ASP A 279 15.55 -1.62 -7.20
CA ASP A 279 16.81 -1.75 -6.44
C ASP A 279 17.44 -3.14 -6.65
N GLU A 280 16.63 -4.20 -6.60
CA GLU A 280 17.05 -5.58 -6.89
C GLU A 280 17.60 -5.70 -8.32
N ALA A 281 16.99 -5.05 -9.31
CA ALA A 281 17.46 -5.09 -10.69
C ALA A 281 18.75 -4.27 -10.91
N ALA A 282 18.83 -3.08 -10.33
CA ALA A 282 20.01 -2.20 -10.42
C ALA A 282 21.24 -2.84 -9.78
N ALA A 283 21.09 -3.50 -8.62
CA ALA A 283 22.17 -4.23 -7.96
C ALA A 283 22.72 -5.41 -8.77
N ASN A 284 21.97 -5.86 -9.79
CA ASN A 284 22.36 -6.93 -10.70
C ASN A 284 22.66 -6.40 -12.12
N ASP A 285 23.04 -5.13 -12.27
CA ASP A 285 23.35 -4.45 -13.55
C ASP A 285 22.23 -4.57 -14.59
N TRP A 286 20.97 -4.64 -14.12
CA TRP A 286 19.79 -4.93 -14.95
C TRP A 286 19.91 -6.27 -15.73
N GLY A 287 20.84 -7.13 -15.30
CA GLY A 287 21.38 -8.29 -16.01
C GLY A 287 20.65 -9.60 -15.76
N ASP A 288 19.58 -9.61 -14.97
CA ASP A 288 18.67 -10.74 -14.98
C ASP A 288 17.73 -10.63 -16.19
N ALA A 289 17.55 -11.72 -16.94
CA ALA A 289 16.54 -11.81 -17.98
C ALA A 289 15.11 -11.66 -17.42
N SER A 290 14.98 -11.60 -16.10
CA SER A 290 13.73 -11.35 -15.40
C SER A 290 13.27 -9.90 -15.55
N THR A 291 12.20 -9.74 -16.32
CA THR A 291 11.47 -8.46 -16.44
C THR A 291 10.58 -8.20 -15.21
N HIS A 292 10.98 -8.69 -14.03
CA HIS A 292 10.22 -8.60 -12.78
C HIS A 292 10.01 -7.14 -12.35
N TYR A 293 11.04 -6.29 -12.47
CA TYR A 293 10.91 -4.86 -12.19
C TYR A 293 9.92 -4.18 -13.15
N GLN A 294 9.86 -4.62 -14.42
CA GLN A 294 8.89 -4.10 -15.39
C GLN A 294 7.47 -4.52 -15.03
N PHE A 295 7.30 -5.75 -14.54
CA PHE A 295 6.01 -6.26 -14.08
C PHE A 295 5.53 -5.48 -12.85
N ALA A 296 6.37 -5.37 -11.82
CA ALA A 296 6.04 -4.65 -10.59
C ALA A 296 5.72 -3.17 -10.88
N ALA A 297 6.55 -2.49 -11.68
CA ALA A 297 6.30 -1.11 -12.09
C ALA A 297 5.00 -0.94 -12.92
N ALA A 298 4.67 -1.90 -13.79
CA ALA A 298 3.41 -1.88 -14.55
C ALA A 298 2.19 -2.11 -13.65
N VAL A 299 2.30 -2.97 -12.62
CA VAL A 299 1.24 -3.14 -11.61
C VAL A 299 1.04 -1.85 -10.81
N ALA A 300 2.13 -1.22 -10.35
CA ALA A 300 2.09 0.07 -9.66
C ALA A 300 1.42 1.15 -10.52
N ALA A 301 1.81 1.28 -11.79
CA ALA A 301 1.26 2.24 -12.73
C ALA A 301 -0.21 1.96 -13.13
N THR A 302 -0.69 0.73 -12.93
CA THR A 302 -2.11 0.38 -13.09
C THR A 302 -2.92 0.81 -11.88
N LEU A 303 -2.41 0.60 -10.66
CA LEU A 303 -3.17 0.78 -9.43
C LEU A 303 -3.09 2.19 -8.84
N ALA A 304 -1.91 2.81 -8.81
CA ALA A 304 -1.68 4.05 -8.08
C ALA A 304 -2.34 5.28 -8.71
N PRO A 305 -2.27 5.53 -10.04
CA PRO A 305 -2.98 6.66 -10.63
C PRO A 305 -4.49 6.56 -10.48
N VAL A 306 -5.05 5.35 -10.59
CA VAL A 306 -6.48 5.08 -10.37
C VAL A 306 -6.87 5.34 -8.92
N ALA A 307 -6.05 4.88 -7.96
CA ALA A 307 -6.25 5.15 -6.54
C ALA A 307 -6.28 6.65 -6.24
N ALA A 308 -5.30 7.41 -6.77
CA ALA A 308 -5.24 8.86 -6.61
C ALA A 308 -6.47 9.57 -7.16
N GLN A 309 -6.91 9.20 -8.37
CA GLN A 309 -8.09 9.78 -8.99
C GLN A 309 -9.37 9.47 -8.22
N HIS A 310 -9.62 8.20 -7.90
CA HIS A 310 -10.81 7.80 -7.16
C HIS A 310 -10.86 8.42 -5.76
N CYS A 311 -9.75 8.40 -5.02
CA CYS A 311 -9.71 8.99 -3.69
C CYS A 311 -9.87 10.52 -3.74
N ALA A 312 -9.26 11.21 -4.70
CA ALA A 312 -9.47 12.65 -4.85
C ALA A 312 -10.94 12.99 -5.18
N GLN A 313 -11.57 12.23 -6.09
CA GLN A 313 -13.00 12.38 -6.42
C GLN A 313 -13.91 12.12 -5.21
N ASP A 314 -13.63 11.06 -4.45
CA ASP A 314 -14.42 10.71 -3.27
C ASP A 314 -14.19 11.69 -2.12
N CYS A 315 -12.99 12.26 -2.00
CA CYS A 315 -12.72 13.35 -1.07
C CYS A 315 -13.61 14.56 -1.38
N ILE A 316 -13.70 14.98 -2.66
CA ILE A 316 -14.63 16.03 -3.09
C ILE A 316 -16.07 15.66 -2.73
N GLN A 317 -16.49 14.42 -3.02
CA GLN A 317 -17.85 13.96 -2.75
C GLN A 317 -18.20 13.96 -1.25
N VAL A 318 -17.26 13.61 -0.38
CA VAL A 318 -17.43 13.62 1.08
C VAL A 318 -17.52 15.06 1.61
N HIS A 319 -16.76 15.99 1.04
CA HIS A 319 -16.82 17.41 1.38
C HIS A 319 -18.08 18.10 0.82
N GLY A 320 -18.66 17.55 -0.26
CA GLY A 320 -19.82 18.11 -0.94
C GLY A 320 -19.47 19.41 -1.65
N GLY A 321 -20.30 20.44 -1.45
CA GLY A 321 -20.17 21.75 -2.11
C GLY A 321 -18.76 22.34 -2.06
N ILE A 322 -18.16 22.39 -0.88
CA ILE A 322 -16.85 23.01 -0.66
C ILE A 322 -15.71 22.24 -1.34
N GLY A 323 -15.87 20.93 -1.59
CA GLY A 323 -14.81 20.11 -2.15
C GLY A 323 -14.41 20.49 -3.59
N PHE A 324 -15.32 21.11 -4.35
CA PHE A 324 -15.06 21.51 -5.74
C PHE A 324 -14.80 23.02 -5.91
N THR A 325 -14.75 23.79 -4.82
CA THR A 325 -14.51 25.23 -4.86
C THR A 325 -13.04 25.55 -4.57
N TRP A 326 -12.59 26.77 -4.87
CA TRP A 326 -11.19 27.18 -4.66
C TRP A 326 -10.78 27.30 -3.19
N GLU A 327 -11.75 27.32 -2.28
CA GLU A 327 -11.58 27.39 -0.83
C GLU A 327 -11.09 26.06 -0.21
N HIS A 328 -10.95 24.99 -1.00
CA HIS A 328 -10.51 23.68 -0.51
C HIS A 328 -9.55 22.99 -1.47
N ASP A 329 -8.49 22.36 -0.93
CA ASP A 329 -7.41 21.80 -1.73
C ASP A 329 -7.79 20.60 -2.61
N ALA A 330 -8.92 19.94 -2.36
CA ALA A 330 -9.27 18.67 -3.00
C ALA A 330 -9.24 18.73 -4.54
N HIS A 331 -9.57 19.86 -5.15
CA HIS A 331 -9.47 20.02 -6.61
C HIS A 331 -8.02 20.05 -7.11
N LEU A 332 -7.04 20.49 -6.30
CA LEU A 332 -5.61 20.48 -6.63
C LEU A 332 -5.13 19.04 -6.76
N TYR A 333 -5.43 18.23 -5.76
CA TYR A 333 -5.11 16.81 -5.74
C TYR A 333 -5.78 16.06 -6.89
N LEU A 334 -7.04 16.37 -7.22
CA LEU A 334 -7.71 15.80 -8.39
C LEU A 334 -7.01 16.18 -9.71
N ARG A 335 -6.61 17.44 -9.89
CA ARG A 335 -5.89 17.89 -11.09
C ARG A 335 -4.51 17.24 -11.21
N ARG A 336 -3.76 17.13 -10.09
CA ARG A 336 -2.47 16.44 -10.06
C ARG A 336 -2.63 14.96 -10.38
N ALA A 337 -3.59 14.27 -9.77
CA ALA A 337 -3.90 12.87 -10.07
C ALA A 337 -4.28 12.65 -11.54
N PHE A 338 -5.08 13.57 -12.11
CA PHE A 338 -5.41 13.55 -13.52
C PHE A 338 -4.18 13.75 -14.42
N GLY A 339 -3.32 14.73 -14.10
CA GLY A 339 -2.06 14.97 -14.81
C GLY A 339 -1.14 13.75 -14.82
N ILE A 340 -0.96 13.10 -13.67
CA ILE A 340 -0.15 11.87 -13.54
C ILE A 340 -0.73 10.75 -14.42
N ALA A 341 -2.04 10.49 -14.35
CA ALA A 341 -2.68 9.45 -15.13
C ALA A 341 -2.55 9.68 -16.65
N GLN A 342 -2.69 10.93 -17.11
CA GLN A 342 -2.51 11.28 -18.52
C GLN A 342 -1.06 11.19 -18.96
N PHE A 343 -0.10 11.66 -18.15
CA PHE A 343 1.32 11.55 -18.45
C PHE A 343 1.77 10.10 -18.59
N LEU A 344 1.23 9.20 -17.76
CA LEU A 344 1.51 7.77 -17.83
C LEU A 344 0.76 7.06 -18.97
N GLY A 345 -0.11 7.73 -19.73
CA GLY A 345 -0.85 7.15 -20.86
C GLY A 345 -2.10 6.32 -20.47
N GLY A 346 -2.62 6.51 -19.26
CA GLY A 346 -3.85 5.89 -18.76
C GLY A 346 -3.74 4.43 -18.33
N GLU A 347 -4.74 3.95 -17.60
CA GLU A 347 -4.78 2.61 -16.98
C GLU A 347 -4.63 1.48 -18.01
N SER A 348 -5.35 1.55 -19.13
CA SER A 348 -5.37 0.45 -20.12
C SER A 348 -4.01 0.15 -20.73
N ARG A 349 -3.09 1.12 -20.77
CA ARG A 349 -1.72 0.94 -21.24
C ARG A 349 -0.96 -0.02 -20.32
N TRP A 350 -1.04 0.22 -19.01
CA TRP A 350 -0.30 -0.56 -18.01
C TRP A 350 -0.95 -1.90 -17.73
N LEU A 351 -2.29 -1.97 -17.74
CA LEU A 351 -2.99 -3.24 -17.66
C LEU A 351 -2.61 -4.19 -18.80
N ARG A 352 -2.52 -3.68 -20.05
CA ARG A 352 -2.02 -4.48 -21.18
C ARG A 352 -0.58 -4.93 -20.94
N ARG A 353 0.28 -4.03 -20.43
CA ARG A 353 1.68 -4.38 -20.13
C ARG A 353 1.80 -5.50 -19.09
N VAL A 354 1.01 -5.45 -18.02
CA VAL A 354 0.93 -6.52 -17.01
C VAL A 354 0.53 -7.84 -17.67
N VAL A 355 -0.50 -7.82 -18.52
CA VAL A 355 -0.97 -9.01 -19.24
C VAL A 355 0.09 -9.55 -20.20
N GLU A 356 0.74 -8.69 -20.98
CA GLU A 356 1.82 -9.08 -21.90
C GLU A 356 2.98 -9.76 -21.18
N LEU A 357 3.45 -9.17 -20.08
CA LEU A 357 4.52 -9.74 -19.26
C LEU A 357 4.09 -11.08 -18.65
N THR A 358 2.85 -11.17 -18.15
CA THR A 358 2.30 -12.40 -17.58
C THR A 358 2.21 -13.51 -18.62
N ILE A 359 1.73 -13.22 -19.83
CA ILE A 359 1.69 -14.17 -20.95
C ILE A 359 3.10 -14.57 -21.37
N GLY A 360 4.06 -13.63 -21.32
CA GLY A 360 5.48 -13.88 -21.53
C GLY A 360 6.18 -14.71 -20.45
N GLY A 361 5.44 -15.19 -19.43
CA GLY A 361 5.96 -16.07 -18.38
C GLY A 361 6.55 -15.36 -17.16
N VAL A 362 6.49 -14.03 -17.11
CA VAL A 362 7.05 -13.23 -16.02
C VAL A 362 6.22 -13.42 -14.76
N ARG A 363 6.85 -13.74 -13.63
CA ARG A 363 6.18 -13.94 -12.34
C ARG A 363 6.99 -13.25 -11.25
N ARG A 364 6.34 -12.36 -10.51
CA ARG A 364 6.96 -11.70 -9.37
C ARG A 364 6.63 -12.47 -8.10
N ASP A 365 7.63 -13.16 -7.54
CA ASP A 365 7.51 -13.84 -6.26
C ASP A 365 7.92 -12.89 -5.13
N LEU A 366 6.99 -12.63 -4.22
CA LEU A 366 7.22 -11.80 -3.03
C LEU A 366 7.72 -12.67 -1.90
N HIS A 367 8.88 -12.30 -1.34
CA HIS A 367 9.44 -12.93 -0.16
C HIS A 367 9.32 -11.97 1.03
N ILE A 368 8.84 -12.51 2.14
CA ILE A 368 8.78 -11.77 3.41
C ILE A 368 10.12 -11.97 4.11
N ASP A 369 10.75 -10.86 4.51
CA ASP A 369 11.95 -10.87 5.34
C ASP A 369 11.60 -11.40 6.74
N LEU A 370 12.28 -12.48 7.14
CA LEU A 370 12.09 -13.15 8.43
C LEU A 370 13.40 -13.18 9.24
N ASP A 371 14.37 -12.31 8.94
CA ASP A 371 15.71 -12.34 9.53
C ASP A 371 15.66 -12.15 11.06
N SER A 372 14.77 -11.29 11.55
CA SER A 372 14.55 -11.06 12.98
C SER A 372 14.19 -12.33 13.76
N VAL A 373 13.60 -13.33 13.10
CA VAL A 373 13.19 -14.62 13.69
C VAL A 373 13.96 -15.81 13.12
N ALA A 374 14.98 -15.59 12.28
CA ALA A 374 15.74 -16.65 11.64
C ALA A 374 16.39 -17.62 12.66
N HIS A 375 16.81 -17.09 13.81
CA HIS A 375 17.36 -17.86 14.92
C HIS A 375 16.39 -18.89 15.52
N LEU A 376 15.07 -18.72 15.34
CA LEU A 376 14.04 -19.66 15.80
C LEU A 376 13.81 -20.84 14.82
N ARG A 377 14.30 -20.72 13.58
CA ARG A 377 13.95 -21.65 12.49
C ARG A 377 14.28 -23.10 12.81
N SER A 378 15.44 -23.39 13.38
CA SER A 378 15.83 -24.77 13.71
C SER A 378 14.82 -25.41 14.66
N GLY A 379 14.48 -24.73 15.76
CA GLY A 379 13.54 -25.28 16.75
C GLY A 379 12.11 -25.42 16.22
N ILE A 380 11.68 -24.50 15.36
CA ILE A 380 10.38 -24.59 14.68
C ILE A 380 10.38 -25.76 13.69
N SER A 381 11.42 -25.91 12.88
CA SER A 381 11.55 -26.99 11.90
C SER A 381 11.59 -28.36 12.57
N ASP A 382 12.28 -28.49 13.71
CA ASP A 382 12.30 -29.72 14.50
C ASP A 382 10.90 -30.08 15.05
N ALA A 383 10.20 -29.09 15.62
CA ALA A 383 8.84 -29.28 16.13
C ALA A 383 7.84 -29.64 15.02
N VAL A 384 7.92 -28.95 13.87
CA VAL A 384 7.09 -29.25 12.70
C VAL A 384 7.40 -30.64 12.15
N SER A 385 8.68 -31.02 12.09
CA SER A 385 9.11 -32.34 11.62
C SER A 385 8.60 -33.46 12.53
N ALA A 386 8.61 -33.24 13.85
CA ALA A 386 8.02 -34.15 14.82
C ALA A 386 6.51 -34.34 14.60
N VAL A 387 5.77 -33.25 14.33
CA VAL A 387 4.34 -33.33 13.96
C VAL A 387 4.14 -34.07 12.63
N ALA A 388 4.95 -33.75 11.61
CA ALA A 388 4.82 -34.34 10.28
C ALA A 388 5.01 -35.87 10.28
N ALA A 389 5.87 -36.38 11.17
CA ALA A 389 6.13 -37.80 11.33
C ALA A 389 4.97 -38.59 11.97
N LEU A 390 4.00 -37.91 12.61
CA LEU A 390 2.86 -38.57 13.25
C LEU A 390 1.78 -38.97 12.25
N PRO A 391 0.99 -40.03 12.56
CA PRO A 391 -0.23 -40.36 11.83
C PRO A 391 -1.20 -39.18 11.80
N ALA A 392 -1.97 -39.04 10.71
CA ALA A 392 -2.84 -37.88 10.50
C ALA A 392 -3.80 -37.57 11.67
N ALA A 393 -4.32 -38.60 12.35
CA ALA A 393 -5.22 -38.45 13.49
C ALA A 393 -4.54 -37.88 14.75
N GLU A 394 -3.22 -37.98 14.87
CA GLU A 394 -2.44 -37.53 16.04
C GLU A 394 -1.82 -36.14 15.83
N ARG A 395 -1.84 -35.62 14.60
CA ARG A 395 -1.21 -34.34 14.25
C ARG A 395 -1.84 -33.15 14.93
N GLN A 396 -3.18 -33.08 15.01
CA GLN A 396 -3.87 -31.95 15.64
C GLN A 396 -3.54 -31.84 17.14
N PRO A 397 -3.64 -32.93 17.93
CA PRO A 397 -3.10 -32.97 19.29
C PRO A 397 -1.66 -32.46 19.40
N ALA A 398 -0.76 -32.95 18.55
CA ALA A 398 0.64 -32.55 18.58
C ALA A 398 0.87 -31.07 18.19
N LEU A 399 0.10 -30.54 17.24
CA LEU A 399 0.10 -29.11 16.89
C LEU A 399 -0.37 -28.24 18.06
N ALA A 400 -1.39 -28.68 18.79
CA ALA A 400 -1.87 -27.99 19.98
C ALA A 400 -0.81 -28.03 21.10
N ASP A 401 -0.29 -29.21 21.42
CA ASP A 401 0.65 -29.41 22.52
C ASP A 401 2.02 -28.73 22.28
N SER A 402 2.42 -28.54 21.02
CA SER A 402 3.63 -27.79 20.62
C SER A 402 3.41 -26.27 20.46
N GLY A 403 2.17 -25.80 20.62
CA GLY A 403 1.76 -24.42 20.40
C GLY A 403 1.80 -23.97 18.93
N LEU A 404 1.97 -24.89 17.97
CA LEU A 404 2.01 -24.59 16.53
C LEU A 404 0.60 -24.37 15.94
N LEU A 405 -0.45 -24.87 16.61
CA LEU A 405 -1.83 -24.67 16.14
C LEU A 405 -2.26 -23.21 16.24
N ALA A 406 -2.15 -22.63 17.44
CA ALA A 406 -2.51 -21.25 17.77
C ALA A 406 -1.27 -20.46 18.25
N PRO A 407 -0.27 -20.21 17.39
CA PRO A 407 1.03 -19.72 17.82
C PRO A 407 0.99 -18.35 18.52
N HIS A 408 0.07 -17.46 18.13
CA HIS A 408 -0.12 -16.15 18.76
C HIS A 408 -0.79 -16.21 20.14
N TRP A 409 -1.41 -17.34 20.53
CA TRP A 409 -2.03 -17.45 21.85
C TRP A 409 -0.95 -17.51 22.94
N PRO A 410 -1.26 -17.03 24.16
CA PRO A 410 -0.31 -17.06 25.26
C PRO A 410 0.05 -18.50 25.65
N LYS A 411 1.27 -18.67 26.18
CA LYS A 411 1.66 -19.92 26.84
C LYS A 411 0.70 -20.22 28.01
N PRO A 412 0.37 -21.49 28.28
CA PRO A 412 0.86 -22.70 27.60
C PRO A 412 0.06 -23.11 26.35
N TYR A 413 -0.98 -22.36 25.95
CA TYR A 413 -1.92 -22.76 24.89
C TYR A 413 -1.44 -22.40 23.47
N GLY A 414 -0.45 -21.52 23.38
CA GLY A 414 0.29 -21.19 22.18
C GLY A 414 1.74 -20.84 22.54
N ARG A 415 2.37 -20.02 21.70
CA ARG A 415 3.78 -19.63 21.87
C ARG A 415 3.95 -18.19 22.34
N GLY A 416 2.89 -17.38 22.25
CA GLY A 416 2.97 -15.91 22.33
C GLY A 416 3.70 -15.32 21.12
N ALA A 417 3.62 -16.00 19.96
CA ALA A 417 4.39 -15.66 18.78
C ALA A 417 3.93 -14.31 18.18
N GLY A 418 4.91 -13.43 17.92
CA GLY A 418 4.69 -12.24 17.11
C GLY A 418 4.44 -12.57 15.63
N PRO A 419 4.03 -11.62 14.79
CA PRO A 419 3.69 -11.86 13.38
C PRO A 419 4.80 -12.56 12.58
N ALA A 420 6.06 -12.15 12.74
CA ALA A 420 7.18 -12.75 12.01
C ALA A 420 7.41 -14.23 12.39
N GLU A 421 7.32 -14.58 13.68
CA GLU A 421 7.42 -15.98 14.12
C GLU A 421 6.25 -16.81 13.58
N GLN A 422 5.04 -16.26 13.51
CA GLN A 422 3.89 -16.95 12.92
C GLN A 422 4.10 -17.27 11.43
N LEU A 423 4.62 -16.31 10.66
CA LEU A 423 4.93 -16.51 9.24
C LEU A 423 6.06 -17.54 9.04
N LEU A 424 7.07 -17.55 9.93
CA LEU A 424 8.11 -18.57 9.93
C LEU A 424 7.53 -19.97 10.20
N ILE A 425 6.62 -20.08 11.17
CA ILE A 425 5.90 -21.34 11.45
C ILE A 425 5.11 -21.79 10.23
N ASP A 426 4.39 -20.88 9.57
CA ASP A 426 3.63 -21.19 8.35
C ASP A 426 4.51 -21.66 7.20
N ALA A 427 5.68 -21.04 7.01
CA ALA A 427 6.64 -21.45 6.00
C ALA A 427 7.18 -22.87 6.26
N GLU A 428 7.54 -23.20 7.51
CA GLU A 428 8.03 -24.54 7.86
C GLU A 428 6.92 -25.60 7.79
N LEU A 429 5.69 -25.29 8.21
CA LEU A 429 4.53 -26.18 8.07
C LEU A 429 4.23 -26.48 6.60
N ALA A 430 4.22 -25.45 5.74
CA ALA A 430 4.01 -25.60 4.31
C ALA A 430 5.10 -26.47 3.67
N LYS A 431 6.37 -26.24 4.01
CA LYS A 431 7.52 -27.04 3.56
C LYS A 431 7.39 -28.51 3.96
N ALA A 432 6.85 -28.80 5.14
CA ALA A 432 6.63 -30.17 5.62
C ALA A 432 5.30 -30.79 5.15
N GLY A 433 4.48 -30.07 4.37
CA GLY A 433 3.15 -30.52 3.95
C GLY A 433 2.16 -30.71 5.10
N VAL A 434 2.35 -30.01 6.21
CA VAL A 434 1.47 -30.05 7.39
C VAL A 434 0.44 -28.94 7.30
N VAL A 435 -0.83 -29.32 7.24
CA VAL A 435 -1.96 -28.38 7.23
C VAL A 435 -2.50 -28.24 8.65
N ARG A 436 -2.63 -27.00 9.13
CA ARG A 436 -3.30 -26.72 10.40
C ARG A 436 -4.81 -26.90 10.24
N PRO A 437 -5.48 -27.63 11.14
CA PRO A 437 -6.93 -27.73 11.12
C PRO A 437 -7.58 -26.39 11.47
N ASP A 438 -8.70 -26.09 10.81
CA ASP A 438 -9.51 -24.92 11.14
C ASP A 438 -10.43 -25.23 12.34
N LEU A 439 -10.32 -24.45 13.42
CA LEU A 439 -11.14 -24.56 14.61
C LEU A 439 -12.53 -23.91 14.43
N VAL A 440 -12.76 -23.21 13.33
CA VAL A 440 -14.02 -22.52 13.00
C VAL A 440 -14.45 -21.61 14.16
N ILE A 441 -15.54 -21.91 14.87
CA ILE A 441 -16.02 -21.11 16.00
C ILE A 441 -15.10 -21.23 17.21
N GLY A 442 -14.27 -22.27 17.29
CA GLY A 442 -13.22 -22.41 18.31
C GLY A 442 -12.21 -21.26 18.28
N TRP A 443 -11.95 -20.66 17.11
CA TRP A 443 -11.10 -19.45 17.00
C TRP A 443 -11.69 -18.23 17.70
N TRP A 444 -13.00 -18.23 18.00
CA TRP A 444 -13.70 -17.11 18.62
C TRP A 444 -14.00 -17.43 20.09
N ALA A 445 -14.43 -18.67 20.36
CA ALA A 445 -14.72 -19.16 21.70
C ALA A 445 -13.46 -19.21 22.57
N GLY A 446 -12.36 -19.78 22.05
CA GLY A 446 -11.12 -19.99 22.80
C GLY A 446 -10.50 -18.70 23.37
N PRO A 447 -10.24 -17.65 22.55
CA PRO A 447 -9.69 -16.39 23.05
C PRO A 447 -10.62 -15.70 24.06
N THR A 448 -11.93 -15.73 23.82
CA THR A 448 -12.92 -15.15 24.75
C THR A 448 -12.87 -15.85 26.12
N ILE A 449 -12.75 -17.18 26.13
CA ILE A 449 -12.62 -17.97 27.37
C ILE A 449 -11.26 -17.72 28.03
N LEU A 450 -10.18 -17.58 27.27
CA LEU A 450 -8.86 -17.25 27.82
C LEU A 450 -8.84 -15.87 28.49
N GLU A 451 -9.55 -14.89 27.92
CA GLU A 451 -9.58 -13.52 28.42
C GLU A 451 -10.54 -13.34 29.60
N ALA A 452 -11.77 -13.87 29.50
CA ALA A 452 -12.85 -13.58 30.45
C ALA A 452 -13.33 -14.81 31.25
N GLY A 453 -12.82 -16.00 30.94
CA GLY A 453 -13.21 -17.24 31.60
C GLY A 453 -12.56 -17.42 32.97
N THR A 454 -13.26 -18.16 33.83
CA THR A 454 -12.68 -18.72 35.07
C THR A 454 -11.60 -19.75 34.75
N ARG A 455 -10.73 -20.04 35.72
CA ARG A 455 -9.67 -21.03 35.52
C ARG A 455 -10.23 -22.41 35.17
N GLU A 456 -11.34 -22.82 35.79
CA GLU A 456 -12.01 -24.07 35.48
C GLU A 456 -12.56 -24.11 34.04
N GLN A 457 -13.08 -22.99 33.54
CA GLN A 457 -13.52 -22.88 32.14
C GLN A 457 -12.33 -22.98 31.17
N ILE A 458 -11.24 -22.27 31.46
CA ILE A 458 -10.03 -22.30 30.64
C ILE A 458 -9.49 -23.74 30.55
N ASP A 459 -9.28 -24.40 31.69
CA ASP A 459 -8.71 -25.75 31.75
C ASP A 459 -9.61 -26.79 31.08
N ARG A 460 -10.93 -26.61 31.14
CA ARG A 460 -11.89 -27.51 30.50
C ARG A 460 -11.98 -27.31 28.99
N PHE A 461 -12.07 -26.06 28.53
CA PHE A 461 -12.49 -25.78 27.15
C PHE A 461 -11.32 -25.54 26.21
N VAL A 462 -10.26 -24.84 26.66
CA VAL A 462 -9.21 -24.36 25.75
C VAL A 462 -8.35 -25.51 25.21
N PRO A 463 -7.77 -26.40 26.04
CA PRO A 463 -6.98 -27.53 25.52
C PRO A 463 -7.79 -28.45 24.62
N ALA A 464 -8.99 -28.82 25.04
CA ALA A 464 -9.86 -29.72 24.29
C ALA A 464 -10.28 -29.12 22.94
N THR A 465 -10.49 -27.80 22.87
CA THR A 465 -10.76 -27.10 21.61
C THR A 465 -9.56 -27.17 20.66
N LEU A 466 -8.35 -26.85 21.15
CA LEU A 466 -7.14 -26.91 20.33
C LEU A 466 -6.87 -28.32 19.80
N ARG A 467 -7.07 -29.34 20.64
CA ARG A 467 -6.88 -30.76 20.26
C ARG A 467 -7.97 -31.33 19.35
N GLY A 468 -9.02 -30.56 19.05
CA GLY A 468 -10.13 -30.99 18.18
C GLY A 468 -11.14 -31.89 18.86
N GLU A 469 -11.13 -31.94 20.19
CA GLU A 469 -12.01 -32.77 21.02
C GLU A 469 -13.35 -32.08 21.29
N ILE A 470 -13.45 -30.77 21.03
CA ILE A 470 -14.68 -29.99 21.13
C ILE A 470 -14.99 -29.32 19.79
N PHE A 471 -16.17 -29.60 19.25
CA PHE A 471 -16.72 -28.89 18.11
C PHE A 471 -17.69 -27.78 18.56
N TRP A 472 -17.49 -26.57 18.04
CA TRP A 472 -18.23 -25.38 18.45
C TRP A 472 -19.25 -24.92 17.40
N CYS A 473 -20.35 -24.34 17.85
CA CYS A 473 -21.24 -23.55 16.99
C CYS A 473 -21.54 -22.16 17.57
N GLN A 474 -21.98 -21.24 16.70
CA GLN A 474 -22.29 -19.86 17.06
C GLN A 474 -23.80 -19.62 17.15
N LEU A 475 -24.24 -19.08 18.29
CA LEU A 475 -25.65 -18.84 18.62
C LEU A 475 -25.90 -17.34 18.79
N PHE A 476 -25.53 -16.54 17.79
CA PHE A 476 -25.60 -15.07 17.85
C PHE A 476 -26.86 -14.55 17.15
N SER A 477 -26.99 -14.83 15.85
CA SER A 477 -28.07 -14.31 15.02
C SER A 477 -29.44 -14.89 15.37
N GLU A 478 -30.45 -14.05 15.21
CA GLU A 478 -31.86 -14.38 15.43
C GLU A 478 -32.69 -14.00 14.21
N PRO A 479 -33.82 -14.69 13.92
CA PRO A 479 -34.66 -14.41 12.75
C PRO A 479 -35.07 -12.94 12.61
N GLU A 480 -35.32 -12.28 13.74
CA GLU A 480 -35.81 -10.88 13.81
C GLU A 480 -34.67 -9.84 13.88
N ALA A 481 -33.45 -10.26 14.20
CA ALA A 481 -32.34 -9.34 14.49
C ALA A 481 -31.32 -9.29 13.33
N GLY A 482 -31.17 -10.37 12.57
CA GLY A 482 -30.19 -10.46 11.49
C GLY A 482 -28.77 -10.12 11.98
N SER A 483 -28.18 -9.08 11.40
CA SER A 483 -26.84 -8.57 11.75
C SER A 483 -26.85 -7.53 12.88
N ASP A 484 -28.00 -7.00 13.30
CA ASP A 484 -28.09 -6.12 14.47
C ASP A 484 -28.12 -6.97 15.75
N LEU A 485 -26.94 -7.33 16.22
CA LEU A 485 -26.77 -8.13 17.44
C LEU A 485 -27.48 -7.49 18.65
N ALA A 486 -27.56 -6.16 18.72
CA ALA A 486 -28.17 -5.46 19.85
C ALA A 486 -29.69 -5.70 19.93
N ALA A 487 -30.33 -6.00 18.80
CA ALA A 487 -31.75 -6.28 18.69
C ALA A 487 -32.15 -7.72 19.08
N LEU A 488 -31.19 -8.55 19.52
CA LEU A 488 -31.47 -9.92 19.97
C LEU A 488 -32.52 -9.96 21.09
N ARG A 489 -33.39 -10.97 21.05
CA ARG A 489 -34.54 -11.19 21.93
C ARG A 489 -34.42 -12.48 22.75
N THR A 490 -33.50 -13.40 22.45
CA THR A 490 -33.26 -14.59 23.30
C THR A 490 -32.99 -14.13 24.72
N LYS A 491 -33.76 -14.63 25.67
CA LYS A 491 -33.69 -14.22 27.09
C LYS A 491 -32.92 -15.25 27.89
N ALA A 492 -32.13 -14.78 28.85
CA ALA A 492 -31.53 -15.59 29.89
C ALA A 492 -31.99 -15.07 31.26
N VAL A 493 -32.68 -15.91 32.03
CA VAL A 493 -33.22 -15.56 33.35
C VAL A 493 -32.52 -16.42 34.41
N ARG A 494 -32.09 -15.83 35.52
CA ARG A 494 -31.54 -16.56 36.67
C ARG A 494 -32.60 -17.51 37.23
N VAL A 495 -32.22 -18.75 37.47
CA VAL A 495 -33.02 -19.77 38.16
C VAL A 495 -32.16 -20.43 39.24
N GLU A 496 -32.76 -21.21 40.12
CA GLU A 496 -31.99 -22.01 41.08
C GLU A 496 -31.00 -22.91 40.33
N GLY A 497 -29.73 -22.87 40.72
CA GLY A 497 -28.66 -23.66 40.10
C GLY A 497 -28.13 -23.14 38.75
N GLY A 498 -28.62 -22.02 38.20
CA GLY A 498 -28.04 -21.46 36.97
C GLY A 498 -28.89 -20.46 36.21
N TRP A 499 -29.00 -20.66 34.90
CA TRP A 499 -29.70 -19.78 33.97
C TRP A 499 -30.64 -20.59 33.07
N LYS A 500 -31.83 -20.06 32.83
CA LYS A 500 -32.77 -20.57 31.83
C LYS A 500 -32.73 -19.69 30.61
N LEU A 501 -32.26 -20.25 29.49
CA LEU A 501 -32.24 -19.58 28.19
C LEU A 501 -33.51 -19.94 27.41
N ASN A 502 -34.15 -18.95 26.80
CA ASN A 502 -35.33 -19.15 25.96
C ASN A 502 -35.29 -18.18 24.76
N GLY A 503 -35.26 -18.75 23.55
CA GLY A 503 -35.26 -18.00 22.31
C GLY A 503 -34.98 -18.90 21.10
N GLN A 504 -34.81 -18.27 19.95
CA GLN A 504 -34.51 -18.94 18.69
C GLN A 504 -33.28 -18.31 18.06
N LYS A 505 -32.32 -19.15 17.67
CA LYS A 505 -31.12 -18.77 16.93
C LYS A 505 -31.21 -19.30 15.50
N VAL A 506 -30.57 -18.59 14.57
CA VAL A 506 -30.57 -18.91 13.13
C VAL A 506 -29.21 -18.56 12.53
N TRP A 507 -28.90 -19.10 11.35
CA TRP A 507 -27.59 -18.99 10.70
C TRP A 507 -26.44 -19.63 11.50
N THR A 508 -26.74 -20.72 12.21
CA THR A 508 -25.76 -21.47 13.00
C THR A 508 -25.17 -22.63 12.19
N SER A 509 -23.98 -22.40 11.64
CA SER A 509 -23.24 -23.43 10.91
C SER A 509 -22.97 -24.66 11.78
N ALA A 510 -23.25 -25.84 11.21
CA ALA A 510 -22.96 -27.15 11.81
C ALA A 510 -23.45 -27.38 13.25
N ALA A 511 -24.51 -26.70 13.70
CA ALA A 511 -25.06 -26.84 15.06
C ALA A 511 -25.36 -28.30 15.45
N HIS A 512 -25.82 -29.11 14.49
CA HIS A 512 -26.15 -30.53 14.68
C HIS A 512 -24.94 -31.44 14.97
N LYS A 513 -23.71 -30.93 14.76
CA LYS A 513 -22.45 -31.64 15.06
C LYS A 513 -21.72 -31.05 16.27
N ALA A 514 -22.20 -29.92 16.81
CA ALA A 514 -21.51 -29.20 17.87
C ALA A 514 -21.74 -29.83 19.24
N ASP A 515 -20.68 -29.85 20.04
CA ASP A 515 -20.72 -30.22 21.44
C ASP A 515 -21.10 -29.00 22.29
N TRP A 516 -20.58 -27.83 21.92
CA TRP A 516 -20.81 -26.58 22.64
C TRP A 516 -21.21 -25.44 21.71
N GLY A 517 -22.03 -24.54 22.23
CA GLY A 517 -22.48 -23.33 21.56
C GLY A 517 -22.05 -22.09 22.35
N VAL A 518 -21.57 -21.07 21.65
CA VAL A 518 -21.38 -19.73 22.22
C VAL A 518 -22.63 -18.89 21.97
N CYS A 519 -23.39 -18.65 23.02
CA CYS A 519 -24.73 -18.04 22.94
C CYS A 519 -24.75 -16.65 23.56
N LEU A 520 -25.23 -15.68 22.79
CA LEU A 520 -25.53 -14.35 23.29
C LEU A 520 -27.01 -14.27 23.64
N ALA A 521 -27.31 -13.94 24.89
CA ALA A 521 -28.67 -13.82 25.37
C ALA A 521 -28.84 -12.58 26.24
N ARG A 522 -30.03 -11.98 26.18
CA ARG A 522 -30.40 -10.82 26.97
C ARG A 522 -30.62 -11.23 28.41
N THR A 523 -29.79 -10.69 29.29
CA THR A 523 -29.88 -10.86 30.74
C THR A 523 -30.49 -9.65 31.44
N ASP A 524 -30.37 -8.47 30.82
CA ASP A 524 -30.98 -7.23 31.31
C ASP A 524 -31.68 -6.51 30.14
N PRO A 525 -33.03 -6.47 30.13
CA PRO A 525 -33.80 -5.77 29.11
C PRO A 525 -33.87 -4.25 29.32
N ASP A 526 -33.58 -3.76 30.53
CA ASP A 526 -33.70 -2.35 30.90
C ASP A 526 -32.37 -1.60 30.72
N ALA A 527 -31.25 -2.34 30.69
CA ALA A 527 -29.95 -1.80 30.31
C ALA A 527 -29.91 -1.32 28.83
N PRO A 528 -29.02 -0.37 28.48
CA PRO A 528 -28.76 -0.01 27.09
C PRO A 528 -28.52 -1.26 26.22
N LYS A 529 -29.03 -1.27 24.98
CA LYS A 529 -29.12 -2.49 24.15
C LYS A 529 -27.85 -3.36 24.14
N HIS A 530 -26.67 -2.75 24.06
CA HIS A 530 -25.39 -3.46 24.04
C HIS A 530 -24.87 -3.91 25.41
N LYS A 531 -25.35 -3.33 26.52
CA LYS A 531 -24.88 -3.62 27.88
C LYS A 531 -25.68 -4.71 28.60
N GLY A 532 -26.88 -5.02 28.12
CA GLY A 532 -27.75 -6.04 28.72
C GLY A 532 -27.61 -7.46 28.16
N ILE A 533 -26.51 -7.78 27.48
CA ILE A 533 -26.26 -9.07 26.82
C ILE A 533 -25.15 -9.81 27.56
N THR A 534 -25.36 -11.10 27.82
CA THR A 534 -24.35 -11.99 28.40
C THR A 534 -23.95 -13.09 27.42
N TYR A 535 -22.69 -13.49 27.47
CA TYR A 535 -22.09 -14.58 26.72
C TYR A 535 -22.16 -15.89 27.52
N PHE A 536 -22.84 -16.90 26.97
CA PHE A 536 -23.06 -18.19 27.60
C PHE A 536 -22.37 -19.31 26.82
N LEU A 537 -21.71 -20.22 27.53
CA LEU A 537 -21.28 -21.51 26.99
C LEU A 537 -22.42 -22.50 27.21
N VAL A 538 -22.97 -23.04 26.12
CA VAL A 538 -24.15 -23.91 26.13
C VAL A 538 -23.77 -25.29 25.65
N ASP A 539 -24.00 -26.33 26.46
CA ASP A 539 -23.88 -27.71 26.02
C ASP A 539 -25.03 -28.02 25.04
N MET A 540 -24.67 -28.30 23.79
CA MET A 540 -25.64 -28.49 22.70
C MET A 540 -26.43 -29.79 22.81
N ARG A 541 -26.06 -30.66 23.75
CA ARG A 541 -26.73 -31.94 24.04
C ARG A 541 -27.79 -31.79 25.14
N LEU A 542 -27.95 -30.60 25.74
CA LEU A 542 -28.93 -30.37 26.78
C LEU A 542 -30.37 -30.63 26.29
N PRO A 543 -31.20 -31.31 27.11
CA PRO A 543 -32.63 -31.42 26.84
C PRO A 543 -33.26 -30.03 26.70
N GLY A 544 -33.96 -29.79 25.59
CA GLY A 544 -34.62 -28.52 25.29
C GLY A 544 -34.01 -27.74 24.13
N ILE A 545 -32.84 -28.14 23.62
CA ILE A 545 -32.29 -27.61 22.37
C ILE A 545 -32.88 -28.40 21.20
N MET A 546 -33.57 -27.69 20.29
CA MET A 546 -34.10 -28.26 19.06
C MET A 546 -33.36 -27.67 17.86
N ILE A 547 -32.68 -28.54 17.10
CA ILE A 547 -31.93 -28.13 15.91
C ILE A 547 -32.76 -28.45 14.68
N ARG A 548 -33.02 -27.43 13.85
CA ARG A 548 -33.73 -27.56 12.57
C ARG A 548 -32.80 -27.13 11.44
N PRO A 549 -32.33 -28.07 10.59
CA PRO A 549 -31.50 -27.72 9.45
C PRO A 549 -32.23 -26.75 8.51
N LEU A 550 -31.47 -25.79 7.96
CA LEU A 550 -31.94 -24.95 6.87
C LEU A 550 -31.58 -25.63 5.56
N ARG A 551 -32.49 -25.57 4.59
CA ARG A 551 -32.24 -26.06 3.24
C ARG A 551 -31.55 -24.95 2.44
N GLU A 552 -30.40 -25.25 1.88
CA GLU A 552 -29.62 -24.29 1.09
C GLU A 552 -30.11 -24.27 -0.36
N ILE A 553 -29.65 -23.31 -1.16
CA ILE A 553 -30.06 -23.18 -2.58
C ILE A 553 -29.68 -24.42 -3.40
N THR A 554 -28.67 -25.17 -2.97
CA THR A 554 -28.23 -26.42 -3.59
C THR A 554 -29.12 -27.62 -3.27
N GLY A 555 -30.14 -27.44 -2.42
CA GLY A 555 -31.11 -28.46 -2.05
C GLY A 555 -30.89 -29.03 -0.67
#